data_AF-V9EXM1-F1
#
_entry.id   AF-V9EXM1-F1
#
_cell.length_a   1.000
_cell.length_b   1.000
_cell.length_c   1.000
_cell.angle_alpha   90.00
_cell.angle_beta   90.00
_cell.angle_gamma   90.00
#
_symmetry.space_group_name_H-M   'P 1'
#
loop_
_entity.id
_entity.type
_entity.pdbx_description
1 polymer ?
#
loop_
_entity_poly.entity_id
_entity_poly.type
_entity_poly.pdbx_seq_one_letter_code
_entity_poly.pdbx_strand_id
1 'polypeptide(L)'
;AFFTILVAGAALLASSEALLLTTESDQSQITHLDKNTQLDKRFLRVGTPVDPVNNEERTWARINGIDLTKPQAKEWLQDWVRQGKSMKYVAQQMGLYNLKEADMLRHINFEALRKFVRMDFKARTGRKLPKGGETISF
;
A
#
# COMPACT_ATOMS: atom_id res chain seq x y z
N ALA A 1 22.03 -19.30 -35.23
CA ALA A 1 22.00 -19.82 -33.86
C ALA A 1 20.59 -19.64 -33.32
N PHE A 2 19.91 -20.72 -32.92
CA PHE A 2 18.54 -20.69 -32.41
C PHE A 2 18.58 -20.95 -30.90
N PHE A 3 17.99 -20.05 -30.11
CA PHE A 3 17.86 -20.24 -28.66
C PHE A 3 16.49 -20.85 -28.34
N THR A 4 16.47 -22.06 -27.80
CA THR A 4 15.27 -22.67 -27.21
C THR A 4 15.22 -22.31 -25.72
N ILE A 5 14.11 -21.73 -25.27
CA ILE A 5 13.85 -21.50 -23.84
C ILE A 5 12.77 -22.50 -23.40
N LEU A 6 13.16 -23.41 -22.52
CA LEU A 6 12.29 -24.36 -21.82
C LEU A 6 11.63 -23.65 -20.62
N VAL A 7 10.31 -23.57 -20.59
CA VAL A 7 9.56 -23.03 -19.44
C VAL A 7 8.86 -24.19 -18.73
N ALA A 8 9.32 -24.53 -17.52
CA ALA A 8 8.66 -25.47 -16.63
C ALA A 8 7.72 -24.70 -15.69
N GLY A 9 6.40 -24.87 -15.87
CA GLY A 9 5.40 -24.33 -14.96
C GLY A 9 5.15 -25.30 -13.80
N ALA A 10 5.40 -24.86 -12.56
CA ALA A 10 5.01 -25.61 -11.37
C ALA A 10 3.54 -25.31 -11.04
N ALA A 11 2.71 -26.36 -10.98
CA ALA A 11 1.33 -26.27 -10.49
C ALA A 11 1.34 -26.30 -8.95
N LEU A 12 0.69 -25.33 -8.33
CA LEU A 12 0.40 -25.34 -6.88
C LEU A 12 -0.96 -26.00 -6.67
N LEU A 13 -0.97 -27.22 -6.12
CA LEU A 13 -2.19 -27.86 -5.60
C LEU A 13 -2.41 -27.38 -4.15
N ALA A 14 -3.51 -26.66 -3.93
CA ALA A 14 -3.97 -26.33 -2.59
C ALA A 14 -4.99 -27.40 -2.15
N SER A 15 -4.61 -28.27 -1.21
CA SER A 15 -5.55 -29.16 -0.52
C SER A 15 -5.95 -28.53 0.82
N SER A 16 -7.26 -28.38 1.05
CA SER A 16 -7.83 -27.96 2.33
C SER A 16 -8.52 -29.17 2.96
N GLU A 17 -7.89 -29.76 3.97
CA GLU A 17 -8.54 -30.75 4.82
C GLU A 17 -9.01 -30.06 6.12
N ALA A 18 -10.30 -29.79 6.22
CA ALA A 18 -10.93 -29.42 7.48
C ALA A 18 -11.32 -30.72 8.21
N LEU A 19 -10.41 -31.20 9.05
CA LEU A 19 -10.63 -32.37 9.91
C LEU A 19 -11.49 -31.95 11.11
N LEU A 20 -12.79 -32.23 11.07
CA LEU A 20 -13.65 -32.21 12.26
C LEU A 20 -13.53 -33.57 12.96
N LEU A 21 -12.79 -33.60 14.07
CA LEU A 21 -12.74 -34.77 14.94
C LEU A 21 -13.75 -34.61 16.08
N THR A 22 -14.65 -35.57 16.12
CA THR A 22 -15.66 -35.84 17.13
C THR A 22 -15.03 -36.31 18.44
N THR A 23 -15.79 -36.19 19.54
CA THR A 23 -16.13 -37.27 20.50
C THR A 23 -16.28 -36.73 21.92
N GLU A 24 -17.47 -36.93 22.50
CA GLU A 24 -17.84 -36.70 23.90
C GLU A 24 -17.14 -37.69 24.86
N SER A 25 -16.84 -37.25 26.09
CA SER A 25 -16.80 -38.13 27.27
C SER A 25 -16.77 -37.30 28.57
N ASP A 26 -17.73 -37.57 29.47
CA ASP A 26 -17.94 -36.93 30.78
C ASP A 26 -16.83 -37.23 31.82
N GLN A 27 -16.40 -36.23 32.61
CA GLN A 27 -16.10 -36.41 34.05
C GLN A 27 -15.97 -35.07 34.82
N SER A 28 -16.60 -34.98 36.01
CA SER A 28 -16.60 -33.82 36.90
C SER A 28 -15.49 -33.84 37.97
N GLN A 29 -14.86 -32.68 38.27
CA GLN A 29 -14.75 -31.99 39.59
C GLN A 29 -13.53 -31.05 39.71
N ILE A 30 -13.83 -29.75 39.87
CA ILE A 30 -13.22 -28.65 40.68
C ILE A 30 -11.78 -28.87 41.24
N THR A 31 -10.76 -28.04 40.99
CA THR A 31 -10.53 -26.68 41.56
C THR A 31 -9.24 -26.02 41.04
N HIS A 32 -9.25 -24.67 41.08
CA HIS A 32 -8.12 -23.72 41.20
C HIS A 32 -7.55 -23.01 39.94
N LEU A 33 -8.17 -21.85 39.67
CA LEU A 33 -7.58 -20.52 39.38
C LEU A 33 -6.32 -20.45 38.47
N ASP A 34 -6.49 -19.89 37.27
CA ASP A 34 -5.81 -18.62 36.98
C ASP A 34 -6.55 -17.78 35.92
N LYS A 35 -6.77 -16.51 36.24
CA LYS A 35 -7.47 -15.56 35.37
C LYS A 35 -6.45 -14.94 34.42
N ASN A 36 -6.36 -15.40 33.17
CA ASN A 36 -6.02 -14.58 31.99
C ASN A 36 -5.95 -15.40 30.68
N THR A 37 -7.04 -16.02 30.27
CA THR A 37 -7.22 -16.34 28.84
C THR A 37 -7.91 -15.16 28.17
N GLN A 38 -7.12 -14.13 27.88
CA GLN A 38 -7.52 -13.12 26.89
C GLN A 38 -7.53 -13.83 25.53
N LEU A 39 -8.63 -14.51 25.23
CA LEU A 39 -8.95 -15.00 23.91
C LEU A 39 -9.07 -13.76 23.01
N ASP A 40 -7.96 -13.36 22.39
CA ASP A 40 -7.88 -12.29 21.39
C ASP A 40 -8.63 -12.74 20.13
N LYS A 41 -9.95 -12.83 20.23
CA LYS A 41 -10.83 -13.06 19.09
C LYS A 41 -11.02 -11.73 18.37
N ARG A 42 -10.01 -11.33 17.60
CA ARG A 42 -10.11 -10.25 16.62
C ARG A 42 -11.00 -10.70 15.46
N PHE A 43 -12.31 -10.60 15.65
CA PHE A 43 -13.25 -10.74 14.56
C PHE A 43 -13.30 -9.42 13.79
N LEU A 44 -12.96 -9.46 12.50
CA LEU A 44 -13.32 -8.37 11.59
C LEU A 44 -14.85 -8.33 11.53
N ARG A 45 -15.46 -7.23 11.99
CA ARG A 45 -16.88 -7.01 11.78
C ARG A 45 -17.11 -6.86 10.28
N VAL A 46 -17.76 -7.84 9.66
CA VAL A 46 -18.33 -7.70 8.33
C VAL A 46 -19.41 -6.62 8.45
N GLY A 47 -19.10 -5.41 8.01
CA GLY A 47 -20.10 -4.35 7.90
C GLY A 47 -21.13 -4.76 6.85
N THR A 48 -22.41 -4.54 7.15
CA THR A 48 -23.47 -4.58 6.15
C THR A 48 -23.08 -3.60 5.03
N PRO A 49 -23.17 -3.97 3.73
CA PRO A 49 -22.87 -3.03 2.65
C PRO A 49 -23.91 -1.91 2.68
N VAL A 50 -23.58 -0.82 3.36
CA VAL A 50 -24.28 0.45 3.18
C VAL A 50 -23.61 1.07 1.98
N ASP A 51 -24.42 1.28 0.95
CA ASP A 51 -24.11 1.76 -0.39
C ASP A 51 -23.69 0.67 -1.39
N PRO A 52 -24.28 0.66 -2.61
CA PRO A 52 -23.67 -0.06 -3.72
C PRO A 52 -22.26 0.51 -3.83
N VAL A 53 -21.25 -0.35 -3.63
CA VAL A 53 -19.85 0.02 -3.73
C VAL A 53 -19.67 0.71 -5.07
N ASN A 54 -19.65 2.02 -5.04
CA ASN A 54 -19.22 2.81 -6.15
C ASN A 54 -17.72 2.52 -6.28
N ASN A 55 -17.41 1.50 -7.09
CA ASN A 55 -16.05 1.07 -7.39
C ASN A 55 -15.39 2.01 -8.42
N GLU A 56 -15.85 3.27 -8.53
CA GLU A 56 -15.09 4.33 -9.16
C GLU A 56 -13.73 4.41 -8.46
N GLU A 57 -12.67 4.09 -9.18
CA GLU A 57 -11.32 4.20 -8.67
C GLU A 57 -11.05 5.67 -8.31
N ARG A 58 -10.97 5.95 -7.01
CA ARG A 58 -10.78 7.31 -6.50
C ARG A 58 -9.49 7.93 -7.03
N THR A 59 -9.60 9.09 -7.67
CA THR A 59 -8.45 9.90 -8.11
C THR A 59 -7.50 10.15 -6.95
N TRP A 60 -6.22 9.82 -7.16
CA TRP A 60 -5.17 9.98 -6.15
C TRP A 60 -4.23 11.14 -6.46
N ALA A 61 -3.97 11.40 -7.75
CA ALA A 61 -3.16 12.53 -8.22
C ALA A 61 -3.67 13.01 -9.58
N ARG A 62 -3.38 14.27 -9.92
CA ARG A 62 -3.64 14.86 -11.23
C ARG A 62 -2.34 15.35 -11.85
N ILE A 63 -1.75 14.59 -12.77
CA ILE A 63 -0.48 14.94 -13.42
C ILE A 63 -0.75 15.33 -14.86
N ASN A 64 -0.30 16.50 -15.29
CA ASN A 64 -0.53 17.03 -16.65
C ASN A 64 -2.02 17.00 -17.09
N GLY A 65 -2.93 17.26 -16.14
CA GLY A 65 -4.38 17.26 -16.40
C GLY A 65 -5.04 15.87 -16.42
N ILE A 66 -4.27 14.79 -16.24
CA ILE A 66 -4.79 13.42 -16.20
C ILE A 66 -5.03 13.02 -14.74
N ASP A 67 -6.26 12.60 -14.45
CA ASP A 67 -6.62 11.99 -13.17
C ASP A 67 -6.09 10.56 -13.10
N LEU A 68 -5.23 10.31 -12.12
CA LEU A 68 -4.52 9.06 -11.96
C LEU A 68 -4.93 8.36 -10.68
N THR A 69 -5.13 7.07 -10.78
CA THR A 69 -5.18 6.19 -9.61
C THR A 69 -3.79 6.08 -8.99
N LYS A 70 -3.76 5.61 -7.74
CA LYS A 70 -2.49 5.46 -7.02
C LYS A 70 -1.48 4.53 -7.72
N PRO A 71 -1.88 3.37 -8.29
CA PRO A 71 -0.97 2.53 -9.07
C PRO A 71 -0.38 3.26 -10.28
N GLN A 72 -1.23 3.90 -11.10
CA GLN A 72 -0.80 4.63 -12.30
C GLN A 72 0.17 5.77 -11.96
N ALA A 73 -0.19 6.59 -10.97
CA ALA A 73 0.68 7.67 -10.52
C ALA A 73 2.04 7.13 -10.01
N LYS A 74 2.06 5.98 -9.33
CA LYS A 74 3.31 5.38 -8.84
C LYS A 74 4.23 4.97 -9.99
N GLU A 75 3.70 4.46 -11.09
CA GLU A 75 4.51 4.12 -12.28
C GLU A 75 5.20 5.36 -12.86
N TRP A 76 4.46 6.47 -12.96
CA TRP A 76 5.00 7.75 -13.42
C TRP A 76 6.10 8.26 -12.48
N LEU A 77 5.86 8.20 -11.17
CA LEU A 77 6.86 8.57 -10.17
C LEU A 77 8.10 7.69 -10.24
N GLN A 78 7.94 6.38 -10.46
CA GLN A 78 9.06 5.44 -10.63
C GLN A 78 9.89 5.81 -11.85
N ASP A 79 9.22 6.20 -12.93
CA ASP A 79 9.90 6.62 -14.15
C ASP A 79 10.74 7.89 -13.94
N TRP A 80 10.19 8.91 -13.26
CA TRP A 80 10.96 10.11 -12.89
C TRP A 80 12.14 9.81 -11.97
N VAL A 81 12.01 8.85 -11.05
CA VAL A 81 13.14 8.39 -10.23
C VAL A 81 14.21 7.72 -11.10
N ARG A 82 13.83 6.84 -12.04
CA ARG A 82 14.79 6.20 -12.97
C ARG A 82 15.51 7.23 -13.85
N GLN A 83 14.80 8.27 -14.29
CA GLN A 83 15.36 9.36 -15.07
C GLN A 83 16.21 10.34 -14.24
N GLY A 84 16.29 10.18 -12.91
CA GLY A 84 17.04 11.09 -12.04
C GLY A 84 16.47 12.51 -12.00
N LYS A 85 15.16 12.68 -12.17
CA LYS A 85 14.53 14.01 -12.11
C LYS A 85 14.67 14.61 -10.71
N SER A 86 14.84 15.91 -10.63
CA SER A 86 14.91 16.62 -9.35
C SER A 86 13.52 16.79 -8.72
N MET A 87 13.46 16.95 -7.41
CA MET A 87 12.22 17.26 -6.69
C MET A 87 11.55 18.54 -7.23
N LYS A 88 12.35 19.57 -7.54
CA LYS A 88 11.87 20.81 -8.14
C LYS A 88 11.19 20.59 -9.49
N TYR A 89 11.80 19.80 -10.37
CA TYR A 89 11.20 19.44 -11.66
C TYR A 89 9.85 18.74 -11.46
N VAL A 90 9.79 17.76 -10.56
CA VAL A 90 8.56 17.00 -10.27
C VAL A 90 7.47 17.92 -9.70
N ALA A 91 7.82 18.80 -8.77
CA ALA A 91 6.90 19.78 -8.20
C ALA A 91 6.33 20.72 -9.28
N GLN A 92 7.15 21.14 -10.25
CA GLN A 92 6.69 21.94 -11.39
C GLN A 92 5.70 21.19 -12.27
N GLN A 93 5.99 19.94 -12.64
CA GLN A 93 5.08 19.10 -13.43
C GLN A 93 3.75 18.82 -12.71
N MET A 94 3.76 18.83 -11.38
CA MET A 94 2.57 18.63 -10.56
C MET A 94 1.83 19.92 -10.19
N GLY A 95 2.28 21.08 -10.66
CA GLY A 95 1.67 22.38 -10.31
C GLY A 95 1.83 22.77 -8.84
N LEU A 96 2.79 22.16 -8.12
CA LEU A 96 3.09 22.47 -6.72
C LEU A 96 4.14 23.58 -6.57
N TYR A 97 4.89 23.86 -7.62
CA TYR A 97 5.94 24.88 -7.61
C TYR A 97 5.35 26.28 -7.45
N ASN A 98 5.98 27.13 -6.64
CA ASN A 98 5.53 28.49 -6.28
C ASN A 98 4.19 28.58 -5.53
N LEU A 99 3.57 27.47 -5.11
CA LEU A 99 2.44 27.54 -4.20
C LEU A 99 2.92 27.98 -2.81
N LYS A 100 2.09 28.76 -2.12
CA LYS A 100 2.28 29.00 -0.68
C LYS A 100 2.16 27.67 0.06
N GLU A 101 2.89 27.53 1.16
CA GLU A 101 2.94 26.27 1.93
C GLU A 101 1.54 25.73 2.26
N ALA A 102 0.64 26.57 2.78
CA ALA A 102 -0.72 26.19 3.11
C ALA A 102 -1.52 25.64 1.90
N ASP A 103 -1.25 26.15 0.71
CA ASP A 103 -1.95 25.73 -0.51
C ASP A 103 -1.31 24.46 -1.08
N MET A 104 0.02 24.37 -1.03
CA MET A 104 0.76 23.16 -1.35
C MET A 104 0.30 21.98 -0.50
N LEU A 105 0.18 22.15 0.82
CA LEU A 105 -0.24 21.08 1.74
C LEU A 105 -1.65 20.55 1.45
N ARG A 106 -2.53 21.39 0.89
CA ARG A 106 -3.91 21.05 0.53
C ARG A 106 -4.07 20.59 -0.92
N HIS A 107 -3.01 20.66 -1.72
CA HIS A 107 -3.05 20.32 -3.14
C HIS A 107 -3.12 18.81 -3.36
N ILE A 108 -3.92 18.38 -4.35
CA ILE A 108 -4.15 16.95 -4.66
C ILE A 108 -2.85 16.17 -4.90
N ASN A 109 -1.85 16.83 -5.50
CA ASN A 109 -0.56 16.20 -5.84
C ASN A 109 0.46 16.17 -4.69
N PHE A 110 0.18 16.79 -3.54
CA PHE A 110 1.17 16.88 -2.46
C PHE A 110 1.60 15.50 -1.95
N GLU A 111 0.65 14.58 -1.81
CA GLU A 111 0.95 13.20 -1.43
C GLU A 111 1.80 12.46 -2.46
N ALA A 112 1.60 12.77 -3.74
CA ALA A 112 2.39 12.20 -4.83
C ALA A 112 3.82 12.74 -4.81
N LEU A 113 4.03 14.03 -4.52
CA LEU A 113 5.36 14.61 -4.32
C LEU A 113 6.08 13.97 -3.11
N ARG A 114 5.41 13.81 -1.96
CA ARG A 114 5.99 13.08 -0.81
C ARG A 114 6.36 11.65 -1.16
N LYS A 115 5.53 10.99 -1.97
CA LYS A 115 5.82 9.64 -2.45
C LYS A 115 7.06 9.61 -3.33
N PHE A 116 7.21 10.57 -4.24
CA PHE A 116 8.40 10.74 -5.06
C PHE A 116 9.67 10.90 -4.21
N VAL A 117 9.68 11.84 -3.25
CA VAL A 117 10.84 12.10 -2.38
C VAL A 117 11.32 10.84 -1.65
N ARG A 118 10.39 10.05 -1.10
CA ARG A 118 10.74 8.77 -0.46
C ARG A 118 11.33 7.75 -1.42
N MET A 119 10.79 7.68 -2.64
CA MET A 119 11.27 6.73 -3.64
C MET A 119 12.65 7.11 -4.15
N ASP A 120 12.87 8.39 -4.44
CA ASP A 120 14.17 8.94 -4.82
C ASP A 120 15.21 8.72 -3.71
N PHE A 121 14.87 9.04 -2.46
CA PHE A 121 15.75 8.78 -1.31
C PHE A 121 16.13 7.30 -1.22
N LYS A 122 15.16 6.40 -1.37
CA LYS A 122 15.42 4.95 -1.35
C LYS A 122 16.31 4.52 -2.51
N ALA A 123 16.08 5.04 -3.71
CA ALA A 123 16.90 4.74 -4.88
C ALA A 123 18.36 5.17 -4.69
N ARG A 124 18.59 6.35 -4.10
CA ARG A 124 19.94 6.89 -3.87
C ARG A 124 20.69 6.26 -2.69
N THR A 125 19.98 5.89 -1.63
CA THR A 125 20.62 5.48 -0.36
C THR A 125 20.45 4.00 -0.01
N GLY A 126 19.57 3.28 -0.71
CA GLY A 126 19.13 1.93 -0.33
C GLY A 126 18.21 1.89 0.90
N ARG A 127 18.04 3.01 1.62
CA ARG A 127 17.30 3.08 2.88
C ARG A 127 15.90 3.65 2.67
N LYS A 128 14.92 3.19 3.46
CA LYS A 128 13.56 3.74 3.43
C LYS A 128 13.50 4.99 4.31
N LEU A 129 12.97 6.08 3.75
CA LEU A 129 12.60 7.26 4.53
C LEU A 129 11.22 7.04 5.18
N PRO A 130 11.05 7.27 6.49
CA PRO A 130 9.74 7.17 7.13
C PRO A 130 8.74 8.17 6.54
N LYS A 131 7.46 7.81 6.55
CA LYS A 131 6.39 8.73 6.14
C LYS A 131 6.36 9.93 7.10
N GLY A 132 6.34 11.14 6.56
CA GLY A 132 6.45 12.38 7.32
C GLY A 132 7.89 12.87 7.52
N GLY A 133 8.89 12.06 7.17
CA GLY A 133 10.30 12.46 7.20
C GLY A 133 10.76 13.17 5.92
N GLU A 134 9.86 13.44 4.97
CA GLU A 134 10.17 14.16 3.75
C GLU A 134 10.38 15.66 4.03
N THR A 135 11.59 16.17 3.78
CA THR A 135 11.82 17.62 3.72
C THR A 135 11.48 18.12 2.31
N ILE A 136 10.45 18.95 2.19
CA ILE A 136 10.03 19.54 0.91
C ILE A 136 10.33 21.03 0.94
N SER A 137 11.35 21.42 0.19
CA SER A 137 11.74 22.81 -0.07
C SER A 137 12.40 22.91 -1.45
N PHE A 138 12.09 23.96 -2.22
CA PHE A 138 12.56 24.12 -3.61
C PHE A 138 12.57 25.58 -4.07
#